data_AF-A0A927TZ53-F1
#
_entry.id   AF-A0A927TZ53-F1
#
_cell.length_a   1.000
_cell.length_b   1.000
_cell.length_c   1.000
_cell.angle_alpha   90.00
_cell.angle_beta   90.00
_cell.angle_gamma   90.00
#
_symmetry.space_group_name_H-M   'P 1'
#
loop_
_entity.id
_entity.type
_entity.pdbx_description
1 polymer ?
#
loop_
_entity_poly.entity_id
_entity_poly.type
_entity_poly.pdbx_seq_one_letter_code
_entity_poly.pdbx_strand_id
1 'polypeptide(L)'
;MSDKKTSKLENGEFVKALENVKVPLLVLDEKWHHLFVGVGKSKEVAEWETKVNDLLKLQGKLNQDLKDLKKLKTNLMNSIVDNMDDGSSDGNDALRQKKMEENKRLIDEINVKMEEAEDQLLDIPRSLDEANKMLMIYSMDLCYKKLRTNAAEIEEIGTWIKRIRVELKKNIIIKQADEQKNEEIYTYMHAILGPKMLDVFDLKYEEDGEVLDT
;
A
#
# COMPACT_ATOMS: atom_id res chain seq x y z
N MET A 1 3.20 24.78 -26.03
CA MET A 1 4.16 24.61 -24.92
C MET A 1 3.36 24.38 -23.66
N SER A 2 3.19 23.13 -23.25
CA SER A 2 2.62 22.80 -21.94
C SER A 2 3.40 21.63 -21.38
N ASP A 3 3.92 21.86 -20.19
CA ASP A 3 5.05 21.19 -19.59
C ASP A 3 4.94 19.67 -19.56
N LYS A 4 6.02 19.03 -20.00
CA LYS A 4 6.41 17.70 -19.56
C LYS A 4 6.45 17.72 -18.04
N LYS A 5 5.36 17.31 -17.40
CA LYS A 5 5.32 16.93 -15.97
C LYS A 5 6.05 15.60 -15.84
N THR A 6 7.36 15.65 -16.03
CA THR A 6 8.28 14.58 -15.70
C THR A 6 8.07 14.21 -14.22
N SER A 7 7.99 12.90 -13.99
CA SER A 7 7.80 12.26 -12.70
C SER A 7 8.75 12.88 -11.67
N LYS A 8 8.27 13.32 -10.50
CA LYS A 8 9.12 13.99 -9.49
C LYS A 8 10.31 13.13 -9.00
N LEU A 9 10.27 11.82 -9.25
CA LEU A 9 11.43 10.92 -9.16
C LEU A 9 12.64 11.41 -9.97
N GLU A 10 12.43 11.94 -11.18
CA GLU A 10 13.51 12.33 -12.10
C GLU A 10 14.26 13.59 -11.66
N ASN A 11 13.66 14.45 -10.82
CA ASN A 11 14.30 15.67 -10.35
C ASN A 11 15.10 15.49 -9.05
N GLY A 12 15.13 14.28 -8.47
CA GLY A 12 15.85 14.00 -7.23
C GLY A 12 15.35 14.79 -6.00
N GLU A 13 14.25 15.53 -6.11
CA GLU A 13 13.70 16.36 -5.03
C GLU A 13 13.29 15.53 -3.83
N PHE A 14 12.70 14.34 -4.07
CA PHE A 14 12.33 13.42 -2.98
C PHE A 14 13.56 12.86 -2.26
N VAL A 15 14.63 12.55 -2.99
CA VAL A 15 15.90 12.09 -2.40
C VAL A 15 16.46 13.18 -1.49
N LYS A 16 16.56 14.42 -2.00
CA LYS A 16 17.02 15.59 -1.24
C LYS A 16 16.15 15.88 -0.02
N ALA A 17 14.83 15.78 -0.16
CA ALA A 17 13.90 16.02 0.94
C ALA A 17 14.04 14.98 2.06
N LEU A 18 14.51 13.77 1.74
CA LEU A 18 14.70 12.68 2.70
C LEU A 18 16.12 12.59 3.28
N GLU A 19 17.08 13.40 2.81
CA GLU A 19 18.47 13.36 3.29
C GLU A 19 18.56 13.57 4.81
N ASN A 20 17.75 14.46 5.36
CA ASN A 20 17.74 14.80 6.80
C ASN A 20 16.50 14.30 7.55
N VAL A 21 15.68 13.46 6.91
CA VAL A 21 14.44 12.95 7.52
C VAL A 21 14.65 11.50 7.92
N LYS A 22 14.46 11.23 9.21
CA LYS A 22 14.42 9.85 9.72
C LYS A 22 13.09 9.22 9.31
N VAL A 23 13.14 8.32 8.34
CA VAL A 23 11.96 7.59 7.85
C VAL A 23 11.66 6.43 8.80
N PRO A 24 10.45 6.32 9.37
CA PRO A 24 10.04 5.13 10.12
C PRO A 24 10.10 3.87 9.24
N LEU A 25 10.30 2.69 9.84
CA LEU A 25 10.30 1.44 9.08
C LEU A 25 8.91 1.19 8.47
N LEU A 26 8.79 1.41 7.16
CA LEU A 26 7.51 1.49 6.47
C LEU A 26 6.79 0.14 6.46
N VAL A 27 7.52 -0.97 6.30
CA VAL A 27 6.94 -2.32 6.29
C VAL A 27 6.27 -2.69 7.62
N LEU A 28 6.61 -2.00 8.71
CA LEU A 28 6.00 -2.17 10.04
C LEU A 28 4.90 -1.13 10.32
N ASP A 29 4.72 -0.14 9.44
CA ASP A 29 3.77 0.96 9.63
C ASP A 29 2.42 0.64 8.98
N GLU A 30 1.38 0.51 9.81
CA GLU A 30 0.02 0.21 9.35
C GLU A 30 -0.54 1.29 8.41
N LYS A 31 -0.23 2.56 8.65
CA LYS A 31 -0.71 3.68 7.82
C LYS A 31 -0.07 3.62 6.44
N TRP A 32 1.20 3.23 6.35
CA TRP A 32 1.87 3.02 5.07
C TRP A 32 1.15 1.93 4.25
N HIS A 33 0.80 0.80 4.85
CA HIS A 33 0.05 -0.25 4.16
C HIS A 33 -1.32 0.23 3.67
N HIS A 34 -2.02 1.05 4.47
CA HIS A 34 -3.31 1.63 4.11
C HIS A 34 -3.24 2.53 2.87
N LEU A 35 -2.11 3.18 2.57
CA LEU A 35 -1.95 4.01 1.37
C LEU A 35 -2.19 3.24 0.07
N PHE A 36 -2.01 1.93 0.08
CA PHE A 36 -2.14 1.07 -1.10
C PHE A 36 -3.51 0.38 -1.20
N VAL A 37 -4.40 0.57 -0.23
CA VAL A 37 -5.78 0.06 -0.30
C VAL A 37 -6.51 0.81 -1.42
N GLY A 38 -6.88 0.09 -2.47
CA GLY A 38 -7.54 0.64 -3.67
C GLY A 38 -6.61 1.31 -4.69
N VAL A 39 -5.39 1.72 -4.31
CA VAL A 39 -4.37 2.24 -5.24
C VAL A 39 -3.57 1.09 -5.87
N GLY A 40 -3.34 0.01 -5.12
CA GLY A 40 -2.46 -1.10 -5.50
C GLY A 40 -0.98 -0.73 -5.39
N LYS A 41 -0.12 -1.74 -5.22
CA LYS A 41 1.35 -1.56 -5.18
C LYS A 41 1.93 -1.65 -6.58
N SER A 42 2.87 -0.76 -6.91
CA SER A 42 3.68 -0.91 -8.14
C SER A 42 4.73 -2.02 -7.96
N LYS A 43 5.34 -2.45 -9.07
CA LYS A 43 6.41 -3.46 -9.01
C LYS A 43 7.58 -2.99 -8.16
N GLU A 44 7.97 -1.73 -8.34
CA GLU A 44 9.08 -1.10 -7.61
C GLU A 44 8.77 -1.03 -6.11
N VAL A 45 7.54 -0.65 -5.72
CA VAL A 45 7.13 -0.64 -4.31
C VAL A 45 7.22 -2.04 -3.71
N ALA A 46 6.72 -3.06 -4.42
CA ALA A 46 6.77 -4.45 -3.97
C ALA A 46 8.22 -4.97 -3.84
N GLU A 47 9.10 -4.67 -4.81
CA GLU A 47 10.51 -5.06 -4.78
C GLU A 47 11.25 -4.47 -3.57
N TRP A 48 11.07 -3.17 -3.31
CA TRP A 48 11.71 -2.52 -2.17
C TRP A 48 11.09 -2.96 -0.83
N GLU A 49 9.78 -3.23 -0.79
CA GLU A 49 9.13 -3.82 0.38
C GLU A 49 9.70 -5.21 0.71
N THR A 50 9.88 -6.06 -0.31
CA THR A 50 10.53 -7.37 -0.13
C THR A 50 11.96 -7.20 0.37
N LYS A 51 12.74 -6.30 -0.21
CA LYS A 51 14.12 -6.04 0.22
C LYS A 51 14.22 -5.60 1.68
N VAL A 52 13.36 -4.67 2.12
CA VAL A 52 13.31 -4.23 3.52
C VAL A 52 12.93 -5.40 4.44
N ASN A 53 11.92 -6.20 4.06
CA ASN A 53 11.51 -7.37 4.84
C ASN A 53 12.63 -8.43 4.93
N ASP A 54 13.36 -8.67 3.86
CA ASP A 54 14.43 -9.67 3.85
C ASP A 54 15.64 -9.21 4.67
N LEU A 55 15.97 -7.92 4.68
CA LEU A 55 16.96 -7.35 5.59
C LEU A 55 16.55 -7.49 7.06
N LEU A 56 15.28 -7.26 7.40
CA LEU A 56 14.77 -7.47 8.77
C LEU A 56 14.82 -8.94 9.18
N LYS A 57 14.46 -9.87 8.28
CA LYS A 57 14.58 -11.31 8.53
C LYS A 57 16.04 -11.71 8.74
N LEU A 58 16.94 -11.23 7.90
CA LEU A 58 18.38 -11.50 8.02
C LEU A 58 18.91 -10.98 9.36
N GLN A 59 18.55 -9.76 9.73
CA GLN A 59 18.91 -9.18 11.04
C GLN A 59 18.41 -10.04 12.20
N GLY A 60 17.15 -10.48 12.15
CA GLY A 60 16.57 -11.35 13.17
C GLY A 60 17.30 -12.69 13.27
N LYS A 61 17.61 -13.29 12.12
CA LYS A 61 18.35 -14.55 12.03
C LYS A 61 19.75 -14.43 12.61
N LEU A 62 20.55 -13.44 12.18
CA LEU A 62 21.92 -13.25 12.67
C LEU A 62 21.97 -13.01 14.18
N ASN A 63 21.01 -12.25 14.73
CA ASN A 63 20.92 -12.05 16.18
C ASN A 63 20.62 -13.35 16.93
N GLN A 64 19.75 -14.20 16.38
CA GLN A 64 19.44 -15.50 16.97
C GLN A 64 20.62 -16.47 16.86
N ASP A 65 21.28 -16.52 15.69
CA ASP A 65 22.47 -17.32 15.44
C ASP A 65 23.60 -16.93 16.40
N LEU A 66 23.86 -15.62 16.59
CA LEU A 66 24.84 -15.14 17.57
C LEU A 66 24.50 -15.56 19.00
N LYS A 67 23.23 -15.52 19.38
CA LYS A 67 22.79 -15.94 20.72
C LYS A 67 23.04 -17.43 20.94
N ASP A 68 22.78 -18.26 19.93
CA ASP A 68 22.95 -19.70 20.02
C ASP A 68 24.42 -20.12 19.93
N LEU A 69 25.22 -19.46 19.08
CA LEU A 69 26.67 -19.62 19.03
C LEU A 69 27.34 -19.24 20.35
N LYS A 70 26.91 -18.14 20.99
CA LYS A 70 27.39 -17.75 22.33
C LYS A 70 27.11 -18.83 23.37
N LYS A 71 25.91 -19.42 23.39
CA LYS A 71 25.59 -20.53 24.30
C LYS A 71 26.43 -21.78 24.01
N LEU A 72 26.58 -22.14 22.74
CA LEU A 72 27.36 -23.31 22.32
C LEU A 72 28.83 -23.15 22.73
N LYS A 73 29.41 -21.96 22.50
CA LYS A 73 30.76 -21.61 22.95
C LYS A 73 30.91 -21.78 24.46
N THR A 74 29.98 -21.25 25.26
CA THR A 74 29.99 -21.41 26.72
C THR A 74 29.93 -22.88 27.14
N ASN A 75 29.08 -23.69 26.50
CA ASN A 75 28.96 -25.12 26.81
C ASN A 75 30.26 -25.88 26.50
N LEU A 76 30.90 -25.60 25.36
CA LEU A 76 32.19 -26.19 25.00
C LEU A 76 33.29 -25.76 25.97
N MET A 77 33.29 -24.49 26.40
CA MET A 77 34.26 -23.95 27.35
C MET A 77 34.12 -24.62 28.72
N ASN A 78 32.89 -24.78 29.22
CA ASN A 78 32.63 -25.52 30.46
C ASN A 78 33.06 -26.99 30.33
N SER A 79 32.77 -27.64 29.21
CA SER A 79 33.21 -29.02 28.95
C SER A 79 34.73 -29.18 28.96
N ILE A 80 35.49 -28.17 28.50
CA ILE A 80 36.96 -28.15 28.61
C ILE A 80 37.40 -28.06 30.08
N VAL A 81 36.79 -27.18 30.87
CA VAL A 81 37.12 -26.98 32.30
C VAL A 81 36.78 -28.24 33.12
N ASP A 82 35.60 -28.84 32.91
CA ASP A 82 35.19 -30.06 33.60
C ASP A 82 36.12 -31.25 33.29
N ASN A 83 36.63 -31.34 32.05
CA ASN A 83 37.61 -32.35 31.66
C ASN A 83 39.02 -32.09 32.21
N MET A 84 39.34 -30.88 32.70
CA MET A 84 40.61 -30.56 33.36
C MET A 84 40.60 -30.84 34.87
N ASP A 85 39.44 -30.72 35.54
CA ASP A 85 39.30 -30.84 37.00
C ASP A 85 39.16 -32.29 37.49
N ASP A 86 38.69 -33.20 36.64
CA ASP A 86 38.54 -34.62 36.98
C ASP A 86 39.92 -35.34 36.89
N GLY A 87 40.76 -35.10 37.91
CA GLY A 87 42.12 -35.64 38.10
C GLY A 87 42.21 -37.13 38.42
N SER A 88 41.34 -37.95 37.83
CA SER A 88 41.29 -39.39 38.04
C SER A 88 42.34 -40.11 37.18
N SER A 89 43.35 -40.68 37.83
CA SER A 89 44.55 -41.32 37.28
C SER A 89 44.31 -42.66 36.54
N ASP A 90 43.32 -42.73 35.64
CA ASP A 90 42.92 -43.99 35.00
C ASP A 90 42.88 -43.90 33.46
N GLY A 91 43.84 -44.55 32.80
CA GLY A 91 43.88 -45.10 31.43
C GLY A 91 43.37 -44.33 30.19
N ASN A 92 42.63 -43.23 30.32
CA ASN A 92 41.79 -42.63 29.27
C ASN A 92 42.24 -41.23 28.84
N ASP A 93 43.45 -40.85 29.22
CA ASP A 93 44.03 -39.52 29.05
C ASP A 93 44.09 -39.08 27.57
N ALA A 94 44.45 -40.00 26.67
CA ALA A 94 44.48 -39.75 25.23
C ALA A 94 43.09 -39.40 24.65
N LEU A 95 42.02 -39.99 25.19
CA LEU A 95 40.65 -39.74 24.72
C LEU A 95 40.14 -38.38 25.21
N ARG A 96 40.56 -37.95 26.41
CA ARG A 96 40.26 -36.63 26.99
C ARG A 96 41.02 -35.53 26.26
N GLN A 97 42.31 -35.75 25.99
CA GLN A 97 43.15 -34.87 25.18
C GLN A 97 42.49 -34.62 23.81
N LYS A 98 42.06 -35.68 23.13
CA LYS A 98 41.41 -35.59 21.81
C LYS A 98 40.09 -34.80 21.86
N LYS A 99 39.25 -35.02 22.88
CA LYS A 99 38.01 -34.24 23.08
C LYS A 99 38.29 -32.76 23.36
N MET A 100 39.34 -32.47 24.13
CA MET A 100 39.74 -31.08 24.40
C MET A 100 40.25 -30.37 23.14
N GLU A 101 41.06 -31.05 22.33
CA GLU A 101 41.52 -30.53 21.04
C GLU A 101 40.36 -30.29 20.07
N GLU A 102 39.39 -31.21 20.01
CA GLU A 102 38.18 -31.04 19.21
C GLU A 102 37.32 -29.88 19.71
N ASN A 103 37.09 -29.76 21.02
CA ASN A 103 36.36 -28.64 21.60
C ASN A 103 37.05 -27.30 21.33
N LYS A 104 38.40 -27.23 21.40
CA LYS A 104 39.16 -26.02 21.03
C LYS A 104 38.96 -25.66 19.56
N ARG A 105 39.07 -26.65 18.65
CA ARG A 105 38.82 -26.44 17.22
C ARG A 105 37.42 -25.91 16.95
N LEU A 106 36.40 -26.48 17.60
CA LEU A 106 35.01 -26.04 17.48
C LEU A 106 34.81 -24.63 18.04
N ILE A 107 35.48 -24.25 19.14
CA ILE A 107 35.44 -22.89 19.68
C ILE A 107 36.04 -21.91 18.67
N ASP A 108 37.15 -22.24 18.02
CA ASP A 108 37.76 -21.40 17.00
C ASP A 108 36.84 -21.23 15.78
N GLU A 109 36.23 -22.32 15.30
CA GLU A 109 35.21 -22.27 14.23
C GLU A 109 33.99 -21.41 14.62
N ILE A 110 33.54 -21.49 15.88
CA ILE A 110 32.44 -20.66 16.40
C ILE A 110 32.86 -19.20 16.45
N ASN A 111 34.08 -18.88 16.88
CA ASN A 111 34.58 -17.50 16.91
C ASN A 111 34.56 -16.86 15.52
N VAL A 112 35.05 -17.59 14.51
CA VAL A 112 35.02 -17.10 13.11
C VAL A 112 33.59 -16.83 12.65
N LYS A 113 32.66 -17.78 12.87
CA LYS A 113 31.24 -17.59 12.51
C LYS A 113 30.57 -16.44 13.26
N MET A 114 30.95 -16.22 14.51
CA MET A 114 30.46 -15.09 15.30
C MET A 114 30.96 -13.77 14.75
N GLU A 115 32.24 -13.68 14.38
CA GLU A 115 32.85 -12.50 13.77
C GLU A 115 32.17 -12.17 12.43
N GLU A 116 31.99 -13.17 11.55
CA GLU A 116 31.27 -13.00 10.28
C GLU A 116 29.83 -12.49 10.47
N ALA A 117 29.13 -12.99 11.49
CA ALA A 117 27.76 -12.57 11.79
C ALA A 117 27.70 -11.15 12.40
N GLU A 118 28.68 -10.78 13.24
CA GLU A 118 28.81 -9.44 13.81
C GLU A 118 29.16 -8.42 12.71
N ASP A 119 30.05 -8.76 11.78
CA ASP A 119 30.37 -7.92 10.61
C ASP A 119 29.15 -7.67 9.73
N GLN A 120 28.39 -8.71 9.38
CA GLN A 120 27.15 -8.54 8.60
C GLN A 120 26.13 -7.66 9.34
N LEU A 121 26.04 -7.75 10.66
CA LEU A 121 25.14 -6.91 11.46
C LEU A 121 25.54 -5.44 11.47
N LEU A 122 26.81 -5.09 11.22
CA LEU A 122 27.25 -3.70 11.09
C LEU A 122 26.71 -3.03 9.82
N ASP A 123 26.59 -3.78 8.72
CA ASP A 123 26.15 -3.26 7.42
C ASP A 123 24.62 -3.20 7.26
N ILE A 124 23.89 -4.04 8.00
CA ILE A 124 22.43 -4.13 7.91
C ILE A 124 21.73 -2.79 8.21
N PRO A 125 22.03 -2.05 9.30
CA PRO A 125 21.34 -0.80 9.62
C PRO A 125 21.39 0.23 8.48
N ARG A 126 22.56 0.36 7.84
CA ARG A 126 22.75 1.27 6.71
C ARG A 126 21.95 0.79 5.50
N SER A 127 22.10 -0.48 5.14
CA SER A 127 21.37 -1.08 4.01
C SER A 127 19.85 -1.00 4.18
N LEU A 128 19.37 -1.15 5.42
CA LEU A 128 17.96 -1.07 5.79
C LEU A 128 17.44 0.36 5.69
N ASP A 129 18.20 1.36 6.17
CA ASP A 129 17.83 2.77 6.03
C ASP A 129 17.76 3.19 4.55
N GLU A 130 18.76 2.80 3.75
CA GLU A 130 18.79 3.06 2.31
C GLU A 130 17.60 2.40 1.59
N ALA A 131 17.34 1.11 1.85
CA ALA A 131 16.21 0.40 1.26
C ALA A 131 14.85 0.99 1.69
N ASN A 132 14.70 1.37 2.96
CA ASN A 132 13.48 1.97 3.50
C ASN A 132 13.24 3.38 2.93
N LYS A 133 14.30 4.16 2.70
CA LYS A 133 14.21 5.45 1.97
C LYS A 133 13.79 5.26 0.53
N MET A 134 14.34 4.28 -0.18
CA MET A 134 13.91 3.97 -1.55
C MET A 134 12.44 3.55 -1.59
N LEU A 135 12.02 2.69 -0.65
CA LEU A 135 10.61 2.31 -0.50
C LEU A 135 9.72 3.55 -0.32
N MET A 136 10.12 4.50 0.53
CA MET A 136 9.39 5.75 0.76
C MET A 136 9.25 6.57 -0.53
N ILE A 137 10.34 6.71 -1.29
CA ILE A 137 10.38 7.50 -2.52
C ILE A 137 9.41 6.92 -3.55
N TYR A 138 9.48 5.61 -3.81
CA TYR A 138 8.57 4.95 -4.76
C TYR A 138 7.12 4.98 -4.29
N SER A 139 6.89 4.79 -2.98
CA SER A 139 5.55 4.89 -2.39
C SER A 139 4.94 6.27 -2.64
N MET A 140 5.68 7.33 -2.32
CA MET A 140 5.21 8.71 -2.46
C MET A 140 4.98 9.09 -3.92
N ASP A 141 5.86 8.69 -4.82
CA ASP A 141 5.68 8.96 -6.25
C ASP A 141 4.38 8.32 -6.79
N LEU A 142 4.11 7.07 -6.43
CA LEU A 142 2.87 6.40 -6.81
C LEU A 142 1.64 7.13 -6.25
N CYS A 143 1.65 7.46 -4.95
CA CYS A 143 0.54 8.15 -4.30
C CYS A 143 0.28 9.53 -4.92
N TYR A 144 1.32 10.33 -5.20
CA TYR A 144 1.15 11.65 -5.82
C TYR A 144 0.69 11.58 -7.27
N LYS A 145 1.14 10.57 -8.04
CA LYS A 145 0.61 10.32 -9.38
C LYS A 145 -0.90 10.04 -9.31
N LYS A 146 -1.34 9.16 -8.40
CA LYS A 146 -2.76 8.85 -8.23
C LYS A 146 -3.58 10.06 -7.75
N LEU A 147 -3.08 10.83 -6.79
CA LEU A 147 -3.72 12.06 -6.33
C LEU A 147 -3.93 13.06 -7.48
N ARG A 148 -2.92 13.24 -8.35
CA ARG A 148 -3.03 14.13 -9.51
C ARG A 148 -4.08 13.64 -10.51
N THR A 149 -4.08 12.34 -10.82
CA THR A 149 -5.08 11.77 -11.74
C THR A 149 -6.49 11.94 -11.18
N ASN A 150 -6.70 11.59 -9.90
CA ASN A 150 -7.98 11.76 -9.24
C ASN A 150 -8.44 13.23 -9.23
N ALA A 151 -7.53 14.19 -9.00
CA ALA A 151 -7.87 15.61 -9.00
C ALA A 151 -8.38 16.07 -10.38
N ALA A 152 -7.76 15.61 -11.47
CA ALA A 152 -8.21 15.91 -12.83
C ALA A 152 -9.58 15.29 -13.14
N GLU A 153 -9.78 14.02 -12.77
CA GLU A 153 -11.07 13.33 -12.93
C GLU A 153 -12.19 14.03 -12.15
N ILE A 154 -11.92 14.46 -10.91
CA ILE A 154 -12.86 15.21 -10.08
C ILE A 154 -13.26 16.53 -10.74
N GLU A 155 -12.29 17.25 -11.33
CA GLU A 155 -12.55 18.51 -12.02
C GLU A 155 -13.40 18.32 -13.28
N GLU A 156 -13.12 17.28 -14.06
CA GLU A 156 -13.89 16.91 -15.25
C GLU A 156 -15.34 16.56 -14.89
N ILE A 157 -15.52 15.66 -13.91
CA ILE A 157 -16.84 15.27 -13.39
C ILE A 157 -17.57 16.51 -12.84
N GLY A 158 -16.88 17.36 -12.09
CA GLY A 158 -17.45 18.60 -11.56
C GLY A 158 -17.96 19.54 -12.66
N THR A 159 -17.23 19.65 -13.76
CA THR A 159 -17.63 20.45 -14.93
C THR A 159 -18.81 19.83 -15.65
N TRP A 160 -18.81 18.51 -15.82
CA TRP A 160 -19.93 17.77 -16.40
C TRP A 160 -21.21 17.90 -15.57
N ILE A 161 -21.14 17.74 -14.24
CA ILE A 161 -22.29 17.93 -13.33
C ILE A 161 -22.87 19.34 -13.46
N LYS A 162 -22.03 20.37 -13.53
CA LYS A 162 -22.50 21.76 -13.71
C LYS A 162 -23.29 21.93 -15.00
N ARG A 163 -22.81 21.35 -16.10
CA ARG A 163 -23.48 21.39 -17.41
C ARG A 163 -24.85 20.72 -17.35
N ILE A 164 -24.90 19.47 -16.89
CA ILE A 164 -26.16 18.71 -16.79
C ILE A 164 -27.16 19.41 -15.88
N ARG A 165 -26.72 20.04 -14.78
CA ARG A 165 -27.61 20.81 -13.91
C ARG A 165 -28.27 21.99 -14.62
N VAL A 166 -27.58 22.65 -15.55
CA VAL A 166 -28.16 23.74 -16.36
C VAL A 166 -29.18 23.18 -17.35
N GLU A 167 -28.84 22.09 -18.04
CA GLU A 167 -29.75 21.44 -18.99
C GLU A 167 -31.02 20.93 -18.29
N LEU A 168 -30.87 20.27 -17.15
CA LEU A 168 -32.00 19.81 -16.35
C LEU A 168 -32.92 20.96 -15.94
N LYS A 169 -32.36 22.09 -15.49
CA LYS A 169 -33.16 23.28 -15.16
C LYS A 169 -33.95 23.80 -16.36
N LYS A 170 -33.35 23.82 -17.56
CA LYS A 170 -34.06 24.23 -18.79
C LYS A 170 -35.23 23.28 -19.09
N ASN A 171 -34.99 21.98 -19.03
CA ASN A 171 -36.02 20.97 -19.32
C ASN A 171 -37.17 21.02 -18.31
N ILE A 172 -36.88 21.27 -17.03
CA ILE A 172 -37.91 21.46 -16.00
C ILE A 172 -38.81 22.66 -16.35
N ILE A 173 -38.23 23.80 -16.75
CA ILE A 173 -39.01 24.99 -17.13
C ILE A 173 -39.88 24.71 -18.36
N ILE A 174 -39.33 24.04 -19.38
CA ILE A 174 -40.08 23.68 -20.59
C ILE A 174 -41.26 22.78 -20.21
N LYS A 175 -41.01 21.71 -19.44
CA LYS A 175 -42.06 20.81 -18.95
C LYS A 175 -43.17 21.57 -18.21
N GLN A 176 -42.80 22.44 -17.27
CA GLN A 176 -43.78 23.23 -16.50
C GLN A 176 -44.61 24.17 -17.39
N ALA A 177 -43.97 24.81 -18.37
CA ALA A 177 -44.66 25.70 -19.30
C ALA A 177 -45.66 24.95 -20.19
N ASP A 178 -45.32 23.73 -20.62
CA ASP A 178 -46.21 22.92 -21.44
C ASP A 178 -47.33 22.27 -20.60
N GLU A 179 -47.06 21.87 -19.36
CA GLU A 179 -48.10 21.45 -18.40
C GLU A 179 -49.12 22.57 -18.16
N GLN A 180 -48.66 23.80 -17.94
CA GLN A 180 -49.55 24.95 -17.76
C GLN A 180 -50.38 25.23 -19.02
N LYS A 181 -49.78 25.20 -20.22
CA LYS A 181 -50.52 25.37 -21.47
C LYS A 181 -51.57 24.28 -21.65
N ASN A 182 -51.25 23.04 -21.30
CA ASN A 182 -52.21 21.94 -21.40
C ASN A 182 -53.41 22.20 -20.47
N GLU A 183 -53.19 22.59 -19.22
CA GLU A 183 -54.27 22.96 -18.29
C GLU A 183 -55.12 24.13 -18.82
N GLU A 184 -54.49 25.15 -19.41
CA GLU A 184 -55.19 26.28 -20.03
C GLU A 184 -56.05 25.81 -21.22
N ILE A 185 -55.50 24.98 -22.10
CA ILE A 185 -56.22 24.39 -23.24
C ILE A 185 -57.45 23.60 -22.75
N TYR A 186 -57.26 22.70 -21.78
CA TYR A 186 -58.37 21.92 -21.19
C TYR A 186 -59.44 22.83 -20.58
N THR A 187 -59.02 23.87 -19.85
CA THR A 187 -59.95 24.85 -19.25
C THR A 187 -60.76 25.58 -20.33
N TYR A 188 -60.11 26.03 -21.41
CA TYR A 188 -60.78 26.70 -22.52
C TYR A 188 -61.71 25.75 -23.29
N MET A 189 -61.29 24.50 -23.53
CA MET A 189 -62.14 23.49 -24.17
C MET A 189 -63.39 23.21 -23.32
N HIS A 190 -63.24 23.05 -22.00
CA HIS A 190 -64.37 22.92 -21.08
C HIS A 190 -65.33 24.11 -21.16
N ALA A 191 -64.80 25.34 -21.21
CA ALA A 191 -65.61 26.56 -21.28
C ALA A 191 -66.40 26.69 -22.59
N ILE A 192 -65.83 26.24 -23.72
CA ILE A 192 -66.44 26.34 -25.05
C ILE A 192 -67.45 25.22 -25.30
N LEU A 193 -67.06 23.97 -25.02
CA LEU A 193 -67.81 22.77 -25.44
C LEU A 193 -68.75 22.26 -24.35
N GLY A 194 -68.53 22.67 -23.10
CA GLY A 194 -69.25 22.17 -21.93
C GLY A 194 -68.80 20.76 -21.52
N PRO A 195 -69.08 20.35 -20.27
CA PRO A 195 -68.50 19.14 -19.67
C PRO A 195 -68.82 17.85 -20.45
N LYS A 196 -70.10 17.67 -20.81
CA LYS A 196 -70.57 16.44 -21.46
C LYS A 196 -69.97 16.19 -22.84
N MET A 197 -69.60 17.25 -23.58
CA MET A 197 -68.99 17.07 -24.89
C MET A 197 -67.51 16.77 -24.76
N LEU A 198 -66.82 17.40 -23.80
CA LEU A 198 -65.41 17.14 -23.54
C LEU A 198 -65.18 15.67 -23.12
N ASP A 199 -66.02 15.13 -22.23
CA ASP A 199 -65.94 13.74 -21.78
C ASP A 199 -65.94 12.72 -22.94
N VAL A 200 -66.66 13.03 -24.04
CA VAL A 200 -66.71 12.18 -25.25
C VAL A 200 -65.42 12.25 -26.07
N PHE A 201 -64.76 13.41 -26.08
CA PHE A 201 -63.48 13.58 -26.76
C PHE A 201 -62.31 12.98 -25.95
N ASP A 202 -62.35 13.08 -24.62
CA ASP A 202 -61.32 12.52 -23.75
C ASP A 202 -61.30 10.97 -23.82
N LEU A 203 -62.48 10.32 -23.81
CA LEU A 203 -62.60 8.87 -24.02
C LEU A 203 -61.95 8.38 -25.32
N LYS A 204 -61.99 9.18 -26.38
CA LYS A 204 -61.33 8.84 -27.66
C LYS A 204 -59.82 9.06 -27.62
N TYR A 205 -59.36 10.07 -26.88
CA TYR A 205 -57.93 10.38 -26.80
C TYR A 205 -57.17 9.36 -25.94
N GLU A 206 -57.81 8.82 -24.89
CA GLU A 206 -57.26 7.72 -24.08
C GLU A 206 -57.17 6.41 -24.88
N GLU A 207 -58.16 6.08 -25.72
CA GLU A 207 -58.12 4.90 -26.61
C GLU A 207 -56.98 4.99 -27.65
N ASP A 208 -56.65 6.18 -28.16
CA ASP A 208 -55.57 6.38 -29.14
C ASP A 208 -54.17 6.43 -28.49
N GLY A 209 -54.08 6.81 -27.20
CA GLY A 209 -52.82 6.92 -26.46
C GLY A 209 -52.19 5.60 -26.05
N GLU A 210 -53.00 4.56 -25.78
CA GLU A 210 -52.51 3.20 -25.45
C GLU A 210 -51.78 2.51 -26.62
N VAL A 211 -51.93 3.00 -27.86
CA VAL A 211 -51.34 2.39 -29.07
C VAL A 211 -49.86 2.77 -29.27
N LEU A 212 -49.35 3.78 -28.56
CA LEU A 212 -47.98 4.30 -28.78
C LEU A 212 -46.93 3.77 -27.79
N ASP A 213 -47.33 3.00 -26.78
CA ASP A 213 -46.42 2.43 -25.76
C ASP A 213 -46.26 0.89 -25.86
N THR A 214 -46.61 0.30 -27.01
CA THR A 214 -46.27 -1.10 -27.41
C THR A 214 -45.31 -1.14 -28.58
#